data_AF-A0A7S2C7D7-F1
#
_entry.id   AF-A0A7S2C7D7-F1
#
_cell.length_a   1.000
_cell.length_b   1.000
_cell.length_c   1.000
_cell.angle_alpha   90.00
_cell.angle_beta   90.00
_cell.angle_gamma   90.00
#
_symmetry.space_group_name_H-M   'P 1'
#
loop_
_entity.id
_entity.type
_entity.pdbx_description
1 polymer ?
#
loop_
_entity_poly.entity_id
_entity_poly.type
_entity_poly.pdbx_seq_one_letter_code
_entity_poly.pdbx_strand_id
1 'polypeptide(L)'
;VVHRDLKPLNVLVNKNCDIKLCDFGLARGRAGFSQDDDDFLRTEYVGTRWYRAPEIVLTSMEYTAAVDIWSVGCILGELIGRSPMFRGKDFLDQIRSICDVLGTPDD
;
A
#
# COMPACT_ATOMS: atom_id res chain seq x y z
N VAL A 1 -2.85 2.10 -15.02
CA VAL A 1 -1.73 2.54 -14.16
C VAL A 1 -2.08 2.15 -12.75
N VAL A 2 -1.13 1.63 -11.98
CA VAL A 2 -1.25 1.31 -10.55
C VAL A 2 -0.25 2.21 -9.81
N HIS A 3 -0.68 2.89 -8.74
CA HIS A 3 0.09 3.90 -8.02
C HIS A 3 1.15 3.28 -7.10
N ARG A 4 0.79 2.22 -6.36
CA ARG A 4 1.62 1.40 -5.46
C ARG A 4 2.16 2.08 -4.19
N ASP A 5 2.09 3.41 -4.11
CA ASP A 5 2.47 4.17 -2.91
C ASP A 5 1.37 5.15 -2.45
N LEU A 6 0.11 4.68 -2.44
CA LEU A 6 -0.96 5.47 -1.87
C LEU A 6 -0.85 5.50 -0.35
N LYS A 7 -0.77 6.72 0.18
CA LYS A 7 -0.71 7.05 1.61
C LYS A 7 -1.25 8.47 1.80
N PRO A 8 -1.63 8.89 3.01
CA PRO A 8 -2.20 10.22 3.24
C PRO A 8 -1.33 11.36 2.69
N LEU A 9 0.00 11.23 2.77
CA LEU A 9 0.95 12.21 2.24
C LEU A 9 0.85 12.42 0.71
N ASN A 10 0.39 11.40 -0.01
CA ASN A 10 0.26 11.41 -1.48
C ASN A 10 -1.17 11.74 -1.95
N VAL A 11 -2.07 12.08 -1.02
CA VAL A 11 -3.45 12.53 -1.28
C VAL A 11 -3.52 14.03 -0.96
N LEU A 12 -3.26 14.86 -1.96
CA LEU A 12 -3.28 16.30 -1.82
C LEU A 12 -4.73 16.80 -1.74
N VAL A 13 -4.98 17.71 -0.80
CA VAL A 13 -6.28 18.34 -0.59
C VAL A 13 -6.09 19.85 -0.56
N ASN A 14 -6.92 20.58 -1.31
CA ASN A 14 -6.94 22.04 -1.26
C ASN A 14 -8.06 22.56 -0.33
N LYS A 15 -8.14 23.90 -0.16
CA LYS A 15 -9.16 24.57 0.68
C LYS A 15 -10.62 24.31 0.25
N ASN A 16 -10.84 23.86 -0.99
CA ASN A 16 -12.17 23.55 -1.52
C ASN A 16 -12.51 22.06 -1.35
N CYS A 17 -11.65 21.29 -0.66
CA CYS A 17 -11.73 19.83 -0.57
C CYS A 17 -11.58 19.11 -1.90
N ASP A 18 -10.97 19.73 -2.92
CA ASP A 18 -10.61 19.01 -4.15
C ASP A 18 -9.42 18.09 -3.85
N ILE A 19 -9.52 16.84 -4.31
CA ILE A 19 -8.51 15.81 -4.09
C ILE A 19 -7.69 15.59 -5.36
N LYS A 20 -6.36 15.52 -5.21
CA LYS A 20 -5.43 15.12 -6.27
C LYS A 20 -4.39 14.14 -5.74
N LEU A 21 -4.13 13.09 -6.49
CA LEU A 21 -3.04 12.16 -6.20
C LEU A 21 -1.71 12.73 -6.72
N CYS A 22 -0.63 12.49 -6.00
CA CYS A 22 0.72 12.84 -6.41
C CYS A 22 1.72 11.72 -6.12
N ASP A 23 2.95 11.89 -6.59
CA ASP A 23 4.06 10.93 -6.41
C ASP A 23 3.84 9.57 -7.12
N PHE A 24 3.82 9.64 -8.45
CA PHE A 24 3.73 8.47 -9.33
C PHE A 24 5.11 7.84 -9.60
N GLY A 25 6.15 8.12 -8.80
CA GLY A 25 7.50 7.59 -9.02
C GLY A 25 7.54 6.06 -8.99
N LEU A 26 6.67 5.46 -8.17
CA LEU A 26 6.49 4.01 -8.08
C LEU A 26 5.37 3.48 -8.98
N ALA A 27 4.69 4.31 -9.77
CA ALA A 27 3.56 3.86 -10.57
C ALA A 27 3.98 3.02 -11.79
N ARG A 28 3.16 2.04 -12.17
CA ARG A 28 3.41 1.16 -13.34
C ARG A 28 2.15 0.87 -14.16
N GLY A 29 2.35 0.55 -15.44
CA GLY A 29 1.29 0.08 -16.33
C GLY A 29 0.96 -1.40 -16.09
N ARG A 30 -0.21 -1.86 -16.54
CA ARG A 30 -0.64 -3.28 -16.42
C ARG A 30 0.29 -4.27 -17.13
N ALA A 31 1.04 -3.81 -18.14
CA ALA A 31 2.02 -4.62 -18.87
C ALA A 31 3.41 -4.66 -18.18
N GLY A 32 3.65 -3.81 -17.18
CA GLY A 32 4.93 -3.72 -16.45
C GLY A 32 4.99 -4.59 -15.19
N PHE A 33 4.15 -5.63 -15.11
CA PHE A 33 4.19 -6.66 -14.06
C PHE A 33 4.93 -7.92 -14.54
N SER A 34 5.72 -7.80 -15.61
CA SER A 34 6.55 -8.90 -16.12
C SER A 34 7.65 -9.24 -15.12
N GLN A 35 7.93 -10.53 -15.02
CA GLN A 35 8.75 -11.25 -14.04
C GLN A 35 10.21 -10.77 -13.84
N ASP A 36 10.68 -9.82 -14.64
CA ASP A 36 12.09 -9.40 -14.74
C ASP A 36 12.48 -8.16 -13.91
N ASP A 37 11.54 -7.54 -13.18
CA ASP A 37 11.82 -6.38 -12.34
C ASP A 37 12.45 -6.80 -10.98
N ASP A 38 13.62 -7.45 -10.98
CA ASP A 38 14.38 -7.78 -9.75
C ASP A 38 14.85 -6.52 -8.98
N ASP A 39 14.89 -5.37 -9.68
CA ASP A 39 15.16 -4.03 -9.12
C ASP A 39 13.97 -3.47 -8.32
N PHE A 40 12.75 -4.00 -8.52
CA PHE A 40 11.54 -3.64 -7.79
C PHE A 40 11.59 -4.12 -6.34
N LEU A 41 12.04 -5.36 -6.11
CA LEU A 41 12.22 -5.88 -4.76
C LEU A 41 13.15 -4.94 -3.98
N ARG A 42 14.27 -4.51 -4.54
CA ARG A 42 15.29 -3.72 -3.83
C ARG A 42 14.84 -2.32 -3.39
N THR A 43 13.98 -1.64 -4.15
CA THR A 43 13.59 -0.24 -3.87
C THR A 43 12.38 -0.10 -2.95
N GLU A 44 11.56 -1.14 -2.81
CA GLU A 44 10.40 -1.15 -1.92
C GLU A 44 10.77 -1.20 -0.42
N TYR A 45 12.00 -1.55 -0.06
CA TYR A 45 12.42 -1.70 1.34
C TYR A 45 12.57 -0.40 2.13
N VAL A 46 12.49 0.77 1.49
CA VAL A 46 12.73 2.08 2.15
C VAL A 46 11.42 2.88 2.20
N GLY A 47 10.74 2.86 3.36
CA GLY A 47 9.57 3.71 3.58
C GLY A 47 8.54 3.18 4.58
N THR A 48 7.47 3.94 4.78
CA THR A 48 6.35 3.58 5.67
C THR A 48 5.50 2.48 5.05
N ARG A 49 5.52 1.28 5.64
CA ARG A 49 4.81 0.07 5.15
C ARG A 49 3.31 -0.01 5.48
N TRP A 50 2.80 0.95 6.27
CA TRP A 50 1.49 0.88 6.91
C TRP A 50 0.30 0.80 5.95
N TYR A 51 0.46 1.23 4.70
CA TYR A 51 -0.59 1.26 3.67
C TYR A 51 -0.36 0.20 2.58
N ARG A 52 0.64 -0.68 2.73
CA ARG A 52 0.96 -1.70 1.73
C ARG A 52 0.04 -2.90 1.87
N ALA A 53 -0.38 -3.44 0.74
CA ALA A 53 -1.19 -4.64 0.66
C ALA A 53 -0.41 -5.89 1.14
N PRO A 54 -1.07 -6.92 1.69
CA PRO A 54 -0.40 -8.13 2.15
C PRO A 54 0.46 -8.79 1.07
N GLU A 55 -0.03 -8.83 -0.17
CA GLU A 55 0.69 -9.38 -1.32
C GLU A 55 1.95 -8.59 -1.67
N ILE A 56 1.97 -7.28 -1.39
CA ILE A 56 3.17 -6.43 -1.49
C ILE A 56 4.16 -6.80 -0.38
N VAL A 57 3.68 -6.87 0.86
CA VAL A 57 4.50 -7.15 2.05
C VAL A 57 5.11 -8.57 2.00
N LEU A 58 4.37 -9.53 1.44
CA LEU A 58 4.77 -10.93 1.26
C LEU A 58 5.52 -11.18 -0.05
N THR A 59 5.78 -10.15 -0.86
CA THR A 59 6.49 -10.27 -2.15
C THR A 59 5.83 -11.27 -3.12
N SER A 60 4.50 -11.33 -3.14
CA SER A 60 3.75 -12.15 -4.11
C SER A 60 3.95 -11.61 -5.53
N MET A 61 4.07 -12.49 -6.51
CA MET A 61 4.29 -12.10 -7.91
C MET A 61 3.05 -11.55 -8.61
N GLU A 62 1.87 -11.62 -7.98
CA GLU A 62 0.61 -11.16 -8.55
C GLU A 62 0.28 -9.73 -8.11
N TYR A 63 0.86 -8.75 -8.80
CA TYR A 63 0.54 -7.35 -8.60
C TYR A 63 -0.61 -6.91 -9.51
N THR A 64 -1.67 -6.39 -8.91
CA THR A 64 -2.81 -5.85 -9.65
C THR A 64 -3.19 -4.46 -9.16
N ALA A 65 -4.21 -3.84 -9.76
CA ALA A 65 -4.77 -2.59 -9.24
C ALA A 65 -5.38 -2.74 -7.82
N ALA A 66 -5.56 -3.97 -7.32
CA ALA A 66 -6.08 -4.21 -5.97
C ALA A 66 -5.18 -3.66 -4.86
N VAL A 67 -3.86 -3.55 -5.10
CA VAL A 67 -2.91 -3.02 -4.11
C VAL A 67 -3.24 -1.56 -3.75
N ASP A 68 -3.70 -0.77 -4.72
CA ASP A 68 -4.12 0.62 -4.48
C ASP A 68 -5.42 0.67 -3.67
N ILE A 69 -6.33 -0.28 -3.89
CA ILE A 69 -7.60 -0.38 -3.14
C ILE A 69 -7.34 -0.72 -1.68
N TRP A 70 -6.38 -1.60 -1.40
CA TRP A 70 -5.94 -1.87 -0.03
C TRP A 70 -5.44 -0.60 0.67
N SER A 71 -4.56 0.16 0.02
CA SER A 71 -4.05 1.42 0.55
C SER A 71 -5.17 2.43 0.82
N VAL A 72 -6.16 2.53 -0.07
CA VAL A 72 -7.35 3.37 0.14
C VAL A 72 -8.14 2.92 1.38
N GLY A 73 -8.31 1.60 1.59
CA GLY A 73 -8.93 1.06 2.80
C GLY A 73 -8.20 1.48 4.08
N CYS A 74 -6.87 1.42 4.07
CA CYS A 74 -6.03 1.87 5.19
C CYS A 74 -6.18 3.39 5.44
N ILE A 75 -6.19 4.21 4.38
CA ILE A 75 -6.39 5.67 4.47
C ILE A 75 -7.77 6.00 5.03
N LEU A 76 -8.82 5.33 4.55
CA LEU A 76 -10.19 5.50 5.05
C LEU A 76 -10.26 5.14 6.54
N GLY A 77 -9.68 4.01 6.92
CA GLY A 77 -9.57 3.58 8.30
C GLY A 77 -8.87 4.61 9.19
N GLU A 78 -7.77 5.19 8.72
CA GLU A 78 -7.05 6.24 9.42
C GLU A 78 -7.84 7.55 9.55
N LEU A 79 -8.59 7.94 8.52
CA LEU A 79 -9.45 9.13 8.58
C LEU A 79 -10.54 8.98 9.64
N ILE A 80 -11.13 7.79 9.74
CA ILE A 80 -12.15 7.47 10.74
C ILE A 80 -11.52 7.38 12.15
N GLY A 81 -10.44 6.62 12.29
CA GLY A 81 -9.80 6.36 13.58
C GLY A 81 -8.83 7.44 14.06
N ARG A 82 -8.54 8.45 13.23
CA ARG A 82 -7.53 9.51 13.48
C ARG A 82 -6.12 8.98 13.79
N SER A 83 -5.84 7.75 13.39
CA SER A 83 -4.57 7.08 13.66
C SER A 83 -4.34 5.96 12.62
N PRO A 84 -3.11 5.75 12.13
CA PRO A 84 -2.85 4.67 11.17
C PRO A 84 -3.28 3.30 11.69
N MET A 85 -3.97 2.55 10.82
CA MET A 85 -4.63 1.27 11.15
C MET A 85 -3.63 0.15 11.43
N PHE A 86 -2.57 0.03 10.61
CA PHE A 86 -1.58 -1.04 10.72
C PHE A 86 -0.18 -0.45 10.88
N ARG A 87 0.36 -0.41 12.10
CA ARG A 87 1.63 0.25 12.43
C ARG A 87 2.80 -0.73 12.57
N GLY A 88 2.94 -1.66 11.62
CA GLY A 88 3.99 -2.67 11.67
C GLY A 88 5.39 -2.07 11.68
N LYS A 89 6.23 -2.52 12.60
CA LYS A 89 7.63 -2.10 12.78
C LYS A 89 8.59 -2.74 11.77
N ASP A 90 8.25 -3.93 11.30
CA ASP A 90 8.93 -4.70 10.27
C ASP A 90 7.92 -5.51 9.45
N PHE A 91 8.39 -6.37 8.54
CA PHE A 91 7.54 -7.18 7.67
C PHE A 91 6.60 -8.10 8.45
N LEU A 92 7.12 -8.79 9.46
CA LEU A 92 6.36 -9.77 10.21
C LEU A 92 5.35 -9.07 11.12
N ASP A 93 5.75 -7.97 11.75
CA ASP A 93 4.88 -7.15 12.59
C ASP A 93 3.75 -6.49 11.78
N GLN A 94 4.01 -6.12 10.51
CA GLN A 94 2.97 -5.61 9.61
C GLN A 94 1.92 -6.68 9.29
N ILE A 95 2.34 -7.89 8.93
CA ILE A 95 1.42 -9.00 8.65
C ILE A 95 0.62 -9.37 9.90
N ARG A 96 1.28 -9.45 11.07
CA ARG A 96 0.59 -9.69 12.34
C ARG A 96 -0.46 -8.62 12.64
N SER A 97 -0.10 -7.35 12.50
CA SER A 97 -1.04 -6.23 12.70
C SER A 97 -2.27 -6.32 11.80
N ILE A 98 -2.10 -6.81 10.56
CA ILE A 98 -3.20 -7.02 9.62
C ILE A 98 -4.09 -8.18 10.08
N CYS A 99 -3.49 -9.33 10.41
CA CYS A 99 -4.22 -10.52 10.87
C CYS A 99 -4.94 -10.28 12.20
N ASP A 100 -4.40 -9.45 13.09
CA ASP A 100 -5.04 -9.12 14.38
C ASP A 100 -6.40 -8.41 14.20
N VAL A 101 -6.59 -7.72 13.06
CA VAL A 101 -7.83 -6.98 12.75
C VAL A 101 -8.74 -7.77 11.81
N LEU A 102 -8.17 -8.40 10.77
CA LEU A 102 -8.94 -9.05 9.71
C LEU A 102 -9.09 -10.57 9.90
N GLY A 103 -8.38 -11.16 10.86
CA GLY A 103 -8.20 -12.60 10.99
C GLY A 103 -7.05 -13.13 10.15
N THR A 104 -6.64 -14.37 10.43
CA THR A 104 -5.73 -15.10 9.55
C THR A 104 -6.46 -15.53 8.28
N PRO A 105 -5.81 -15.48 7.10
CA PRO A 105 -6.41 -16.00 5.87
C PRO A 105 -6.84 -17.46 6.04
N ASP A 106 -7.97 -17.83 5.44
CA ASP A 106 -8.38 -19.22 5.29
C ASP A 106 -7.48 -19.93 4.26
N ASP A 107 -7.33 -21.26 4.38
CA ASP A 107 -6.61 -22.11 3.43
C ASP A 107 -7.29 -22.20 2.05
#